data_AF-A0A3D0RJY3-F1
#
_entry.id   AF-A0A3D0RJY3-F1
#
_cell.length_a   1.000
_cell.length_b   1.000
_cell.length_c   1.000
_cell.angle_alpha   90.00
_cell.angle_beta   90.00
_cell.angle_gamma   90.00
#
_symmetry.space_group_name_H-M   'P 1'
#
loop_
_entity.id
_entity.type
_entity.pdbx_description
1 polymer ?
#
loop_
_entity_poly.entity_id
_entity_poly.type
_entity_poly.pdbx_seq_one_letter_code
_entity_poly.pdbx_strand_id
1 'polypeptide(L)'
;EPCQYAEGRLAQKAYVSLGGFGGYIVVGFDHSIKNRSQSNLSTTTAAGYDFAIMGNSFKGSSEPGIVWVMQDENGNGLPDDNWYELKGSETGKPGTIQDYEATYFRPAIPKSNTLWIDNLGGKGEVDWLGFHQQPFYYPNWVKENTYTLRGTRLEARTEDESGQGTYWVNKEFDWGYADNFSPIDRLTDDINYGAAANSNHFKISNAITFEGKKIHLEYIDFIKVQTGLNVKAGWLGENSTEVFKFVDIQVE
;
A
#
# COMPACT_ATOMS: atom_id res chain seq x y z
N GLU A 1 3.84 -0.51 -20.83
CA GLU A 1 2.92 -1.64 -20.58
C GLU A 1 2.35 -1.63 -19.15
N PRO A 2 3.12 -1.81 -18.04
CA PRO A 2 2.54 -1.83 -16.69
C PRO A 2 1.93 -0.48 -16.26
N CYS A 3 2.61 0.64 -16.53
CA CYS A 3 2.06 1.98 -16.23
C CYS A 3 0.76 2.25 -17.00
N GLN A 4 0.71 1.90 -18.29
CA GLN A 4 -0.49 2.04 -19.12
C GLN A 4 -1.66 1.18 -18.61
N TYR A 5 -1.37 -0.04 -18.12
CA TYR A 5 -2.38 -0.87 -17.47
C TYR A 5 -2.92 -0.18 -16.22
N ALA A 6 -2.05 0.30 -15.33
CA ALA A 6 -2.45 0.98 -14.11
C ALA A 6 -3.27 2.25 -14.42
N GLU A 7 -2.79 3.10 -15.32
CA GLU A 7 -3.50 4.29 -15.80
C GLU A 7 -4.90 3.94 -16.32
N GLY A 8 -5.00 2.90 -17.15
CA GLY A 8 -6.28 2.44 -17.70
C GLY A 8 -7.26 1.95 -16.63
N ARG A 9 -6.77 1.24 -15.61
CA ARG A 9 -7.58 0.78 -14.47
C ARG A 9 -8.09 1.96 -13.65
N LEU A 10 -7.20 2.87 -13.25
CA LEU A 10 -7.56 4.06 -12.46
C LEU A 10 -8.52 4.98 -13.23
N ALA A 11 -8.33 5.16 -14.54
CA ALA A 11 -9.25 5.93 -15.39
C ALA A 11 -10.65 5.31 -15.47
N GLN A 12 -10.75 3.99 -15.41
CA GLN A 12 -12.02 3.26 -15.35
C GLN A 12 -12.61 3.18 -13.93
N LYS A 13 -11.96 3.81 -12.93
CA LYS A 13 -12.29 3.71 -11.50
C LYS A 13 -12.28 2.26 -11.02
N ALA A 14 -11.43 1.43 -11.62
CA ALA A 14 -11.15 0.07 -11.20
C ALA A 14 -9.83 0.04 -10.42
N TYR A 15 -9.70 -0.92 -9.51
CA TYR A 15 -8.50 -1.03 -8.70
C TYR A 15 -7.32 -1.62 -9.48
N VAL A 16 -6.13 -1.27 -9.00
CA VAL A 16 -4.88 -1.99 -9.25
C VAL A 16 -4.54 -2.76 -7.97
N SER A 17 -4.44 -4.09 -8.08
CA SER A 17 -3.88 -4.92 -7.02
C SER A 17 -2.36 -4.84 -7.10
N LEU A 18 -1.71 -4.58 -5.97
CA LEU A 18 -0.26 -4.44 -5.87
C LEU A 18 0.45 -5.78 -5.67
N GLY A 19 -0.30 -6.85 -5.38
CA GLY A 19 0.22 -8.18 -5.12
C GLY A 19 0.88 -8.27 -3.74
N GLY A 20 1.70 -9.31 -3.55
CA GLY A 20 2.39 -9.57 -2.28
C GLY A 20 3.38 -8.47 -1.87
N PHE A 21 4.06 -8.70 -0.74
CA PHE A 21 4.92 -7.70 -0.10
C PHE A 21 5.78 -6.89 -1.08
N GLY A 22 5.79 -5.59 -0.85
CA GLY A 22 6.68 -4.68 -1.55
C GLY A 22 6.20 -4.30 -2.94
N GLY A 23 5.21 -4.98 -3.53
CA GLY A 23 4.57 -4.55 -4.77
C GLY A 23 3.97 -3.16 -4.59
N TYR A 24 4.09 -2.30 -5.61
CA TYR A 24 3.83 -0.88 -5.44
C TYR A 24 3.33 -0.17 -6.68
N ILE A 25 2.71 0.99 -6.46
CA ILE A 25 2.43 1.99 -7.49
C ILE A 25 3.04 3.33 -7.08
N VAL A 26 3.49 4.11 -8.06
CA VAL A 26 3.89 5.51 -7.89
C VAL A 26 2.99 6.37 -8.75
N VAL A 27 2.44 7.44 -8.18
CA VAL A 27 1.66 8.44 -8.88
C VAL A 27 2.26 9.83 -8.68
N GLY A 28 2.29 10.63 -9.74
CA GLY A 28 2.58 12.06 -9.68
C GLY A 28 1.30 12.85 -9.89
N PHE A 29 1.20 14.01 -9.24
CA PHE A 29 0.11 14.96 -9.43
C PHE A 29 0.50 16.01 -10.46
N ASP A 30 -0.49 16.62 -11.12
CA ASP A 30 -0.28 17.75 -12.03
C ASP A 30 -0.03 19.08 -11.29
N HIS A 31 -0.04 19.04 -9.96
CA HIS A 31 0.28 20.13 -9.04
C HIS A 31 0.80 19.57 -7.71
N SER A 32 1.52 20.39 -6.95
CA SER A 32 1.96 20.01 -5.60
C SER A 32 0.81 20.06 -4.59
N ILE A 33 0.67 19.01 -3.78
CA ILE A 33 -0.26 18.98 -2.65
C ILE A 33 0.41 19.65 -1.45
N LYS A 34 -0.16 20.74 -0.95
CA LYS A 34 0.43 21.49 0.16
C LYS A 34 0.23 20.79 1.49
N ASN A 35 1.21 20.88 2.38
CA ASN A 35 1.05 20.43 3.76
C ASN A 35 0.16 21.42 4.53
N ARG A 36 -1.08 21.05 4.88
CA ARG A 36 -2.03 21.92 5.59
C ARG A 36 -1.64 22.23 7.02
N SER A 37 -0.66 21.52 7.62
CA SER A 37 -0.13 21.95 8.93
C SER A 37 0.46 23.36 8.89
N GLN A 38 0.65 23.91 7.69
CA GLN A 38 1.09 25.28 7.44
C GLN A 38 -0.02 26.30 7.23
N SER A 39 -1.25 25.84 7.00
CA SER A 39 -2.33 26.72 6.59
C SER A 39 -3.13 27.18 7.81
N ASN A 40 -3.28 28.51 7.97
CA ASN A 40 -4.33 29.10 8.80
C ASN A 40 -5.74 28.88 8.20
N LEU A 41 -5.89 27.88 7.32
CA LEU A 41 -7.13 27.57 6.64
C LEU A 41 -8.06 26.85 7.61
N SER A 42 -9.29 27.35 7.65
CA SER A 42 -10.41 26.85 8.44
C SER A 42 -10.48 25.31 8.45
N THR A 43 -10.57 24.75 9.66
CA THR A 43 -10.66 23.30 9.98
C THR A 43 -11.98 22.65 9.56
N THR A 44 -12.67 23.17 8.53
CA THR A 44 -14.10 22.94 8.34
C THR A 44 -14.49 21.78 7.44
N THR A 45 -13.59 21.03 6.79
CA THR A 45 -14.05 19.91 5.93
C THR A 45 -13.26 18.60 5.95
N ALA A 46 -12.08 18.50 6.57
CA ALA A 46 -11.48 17.21 6.95
C ALA A 46 -10.53 17.46 8.12
N ALA A 47 -10.38 16.52 9.06
CA ALA A 47 -9.66 16.70 10.34
C ALA A 47 -8.13 16.92 10.24
N GLY A 48 -7.70 17.93 9.46
CA GLY A 48 -6.32 18.26 9.15
C GLY A 48 -5.64 17.25 8.23
N TYR A 49 -6.39 16.59 7.33
CA TYR A 49 -5.85 15.70 6.30
C TYR A 49 -5.53 16.49 5.01
N ASP A 50 -4.54 16.02 4.27
CA ASP A 50 -3.97 16.68 3.09
C ASP A 50 -4.39 16.01 1.78
N PHE A 51 -4.52 14.69 1.78
CA PHE A 51 -4.94 13.88 0.63
C PHE A 51 -5.62 12.58 1.09
N ALA A 52 -6.22 11.86 0.15
CA ALA A 52 -6.80 10.55 0.39
C ALA A 52 -6.40 9.54 -0.69
N ILE A 53 -6.35 8.26 -0.30
CA ILE A 53 -6.13 7.13 -1.20
C ILE A 53 -7.32 6.20 -1.06
N MET A 54 -7.93 5.84 -2.20
CA MET A 54 -9.07 4.94 -2.22
C MET A 54 -8.64 3.48 -2.38
N GLY A 55 -9.03 2.62 -1.45
CA GLY A 55 -8.96 1.15 -1.52
C GLY A 55 -10.37 0.55 -1.57
N ASN A 56 -10.51 -0.74 -1.24
CA ASN A 56 -11.80 -1.42 -1.09
C ASN A 56 -11.95 -2.16 0.24
N SER A 57 -11.09 -1.87 1.21
CA SER A 57 -11.17 -2.44 2.56
C SER A 57 -12.60 -2.47 3.11
N PHE A 58 -12.93 -3.57 3.77
CA PHE A 58 -14.20 -3.74 4.48
C PHE A 58 -13.95 -4.39 5.83
N LYS A 59 -14.97 -4.43 6.68
CA LYS A 59 -14.80 -5.00 8.03
C LYS A 59 -14.29 -6.45 7.95
N GLY A 60 -13.09 -6.68 8.46
CA GLY A 60 -12.41 -7.98 8.43
C GLY A 60 -11.60 -8.26 7.15
N SER A 61 -11.44 -7.29 6.27
CA SER A 61 -10.61 -7.34 5.06
C SER A 61 -9.78 -6.07 4.93
N SER A 62 -8.68 -6.00 5.66
CA SER A 62 -7.68 -4.91 5.55
C SER A 62 -6.39 -5.41 4.93
N GLU A 63 -5.93 -4.73 3.88
CA GLU A 63 -4.71 -5.08 3.12
C GLU A 63 -3.77 -3.86 3.08
N PRO A 64 -3.24 -3.45 4.25
CA PRO A 64 -2.61 -2.14 4.45
C PRO A 64 -1.43 -1.89 3.51
N GLY A 65 -1.53 -0.81 2.74
CA GLY A 65 -0.46 -0.23 1.96
C GLY A 65 0.34 0.79 2.77
N ILE A 66 1.67 0.65 2.80
CA ILE A 66 2.59 1.68 3.29
C ILE A 66 2.60 2.84 2.31
N VAL A 67 2.42 4.05 2.83
CA VAL A 67 2.40 5.27 2.02
C VAL A 67 3.72 6.00 2.16
N TRP A 68 4.34 6.29 1.02
CA TRP A 68 5.49 7.14 0.92
C TRP A 68 5.16 8.36 0.07
N VAL A 69 5.84 9.46 0.35
CA VAL A 69 5.67 10.73 -0.35
C VAL A 69 7.02 11.30 -0.76
N MET A 70 7.02 12.11 -1.81
CA MET A 70 8.23 12.74 -2.34
C MET A 70 7.91 14.17 -2.79
N GLN A 71 8.86 15.07 -2.56
CA GLN A 71 8.91 16.37 -3.23
C GLN A 71 9.75 16.24 -4.50
N ASP A 72 9.34 16.89 -5.59
CA ASP A 72 10.19 17.13 -6.76
C ASP A 72 11.13 18.30 -6.47
N GLU A 73 12.18 18.01 -5.70
CA GLU A 73 13.16 19.00 -5.24
C GLU A 73 14.01 19.54 -6.41
N ASN A 74 14.23 18.69 -7.43
CA ASN A 74 15.06 19.03 -8.58
C ASN A 74 14.24 19.64 -9.77
N GLY A 75 12.91 19.50 -9.76
CA GLY A 75 11.98 20.10 -10.71
C GLY A 75 11.92 19.40 -12.07
N ASN A 76 12.29 18.12 -12.16
CA ASN A 76 12.34 17.36 -13.41
C ASN A 76 11.02 16.63 -13.74
N GLY A 77 10.04 16.64 -12.82
CA GLY A 77 8.76 15.95 -12.97
C GLY A 77 8.89 14.42 -12.90
N LEU A 78 9.94 13.88 -12.28
CA LEU A 78 10.20 12.45 -12.14
C LEU A 78 10.21 12.03 -10.66
N PRO A 79 9.83 10.78 -10.36
CA PRO A 79 9.83 10.23 -9.00
C PRO A 79 11.24 9.79 -8.52
N ASP A 80 12.26 10.65 -8.68
CA ASP A 80 13.68 10.31 -8.48
C ASP A 80 14.44 11.11 -7.40
N ASP A 81 13.73 11.85 -6.56
CA ASP A 81 14.25 12.53 -5.37
C ASP A 81 14.05 11.70 -4.06
N ASN A 82 14.12 12.36 -2.91
CA ASN A 82 14.08 11.73 -1.59
C ASN A 82 12.67 11.28 -1.19
N TRP A 83 12.50 9.97 -1.00
CA TRP A 83 11.26 9.36 -0.52
C TRP A 83 11.17 9.34 1.01
N TYR A 84 10.02 9.73 1.54
CA TYR A 84 9.72 9.72 2.97
C TYR A 84 8.48 8.86 3.26
N GLU A 85 8.59 7.93 4.19
CA GLU A 85 7.42 7.18 4.67
C GLU A 85 6.50 8.13 5.47
N LEU A 86 5.18 7.97 5.34
CA LEU A 86 4.25 8.54 6.29
C LEU A 86 4.07 7.55 7.44
N LYS A 87 4.38 7.98 8.67
CA LYS A 87 4.15 7.13 9.85
C LYS A 87 2.69 6.68 9.91
N GLY A 88 2.47 5.47 10.41
CA GLY A 88 1.17 4.93 10.77
C GLY A 88 1.13 4.48 12.22
N SER A 89 0.02 3.83 12.60
CA SER A 89 -0.21 3.39 13.98
C SER A 89 0.82 2.39 14.50
N GLU A 90 1.53 1.70 13.62
CA GLU A 90 2.49 0.64 13.98
C GLU A 90 3.95 1.06 13.81
N THR A 91 4.22 2.29 13.36
CA THR A 91 5.58 2.79 13.21
C THR A 91 6.32 2.73 14.55
N GLY A 92 7.48 2.07 14.55
CA GLY A 92 8.35 1.93 15.73
C GLY A 92 7.93 0.84 16.73
N LYS A 93 6.85 0.10 16.45
CA LYS A 93 6.46 -1.05 17.28
C LYS A 93 7.31 -2.28 16.95
N PRO A 94 7.56 -3.20 17.91
CA PRO A 94 8.42 -4.37 17.71
C PRO A 94 8.03 -5.30 16.54
N GLY A 95 6.74 -5.37 16.19
CA GLY A 95 6.25 -6.21 15.08
C GLY A 95 6.46 -5.61 13.68
N THR A 96 6.76 -4.31 13.60
CA THR A 96 7.00 -3.59 12.35
C THR A 96 8.48 -3.58 12.03
N ILE A 97 8.84 -4.02 10.83
CA ILE A 97 10.22 -4.03 10.34
C ILE A 97 10.31 -3.01 9.20
N GLN A 98 10.89 -1.84 9.47
CA GLN A 98 11.01 -0.76 8.49
C GLN A 98 11.94 -1.12 7.32
N ASP A 99 12.93 -1.98 7.60
CA ASP A 99 13.97 -2.36 6.66
C ASP A 99 13.88 -3.81 6.19
N TYR A 100 12.67 -4.21 5.78
CA TYR A 100 12.41 -5.57 5.33
C TYR A 100 12.69 -5.69 3.83
N GLU A 101 13.34 -6.78 3.44
CA GLU A 101 13.61 -7.11 2.03
C GLU A 101 13.07 -8.50 1.72
N ALA A 102 12.34 -8.63 0.62
CA ALA A 102 11.91 -9.91 0.07
C ALA A 102 12.47 -10.08 -1.34
N THR A 103 13.15 -11.19 -1.58
CA THR A 103 13.64 -11.58 -2.90
C THR A 103 12.76 -12.66 -3.48
N TYR A 104 12.13 -12.36 -4.61
CA TYR A 104 11.22 -13.25 -5.33
C TYR A 104 11.97 -14.00 -6.44
N PHE A 105 11.55 -15.23 -6.71
CA PHE A 105 12.17 -16.11 -7.71
C PHE A 105 11.18 -16.43 -8.82
N ARG A 106 11.61 -16.31 -10.07
CA ARG A 106 10.80 -16.67 -11.23
C ARG A 106 10.46 -18.17 -11.20
N PRO A 107 9.17 -18.55 -11.25
CA PRO A 107 8.80 -19.96 -11.36
C PRO A 107 9.33 -20.56 -12.67
N ALA A 108 9.92 -21.75 -12.60
CA ALA A 108 10.41 -22.45 -13.79
C ALA A 108 9.29 -23.08 -14.62
N ILE A 109 8.12 -23.32 -14.01
CA ILE A 109 6.98 -24.01 -14.61
C ILE A 109 5.78 -23.06 -14.55
N PRO A 110 5.01 -22.88 -15.64
CA PRO A 110 3.76 -22.13 -15.62
C PRO A 110 2.79 -22.68 -14.58
N LYS A 111 1.93 -21.82 -14.04
CA LYS A 111 0.89 -22.15 -13.06
C LYS A 111 1.47 -22.76 -11.77
N SER A 112 2.64 -22.27 -11.36
CA SER A 112 3.34 -22.66 -10.14
C SER A 112 3.54 -21.46 -9.23
N ASN A 113 3.72 -21.73 -7.95
CA ASN A 113 3.91 -20.71 -6.92
C ASN A 113 5.19 -19.88 -7.17
N THR A 114 5.13 -18.60 -6.81
CA THR A 114 6.29 -17.70 -6.85
C THR A 114 6.96 -17.70 -5.49
N LEU A 115 8.15 -18.32 -5.41
CA LEU A 115 8.88 -18.45 -4.14
C LEU A 115 9.53 -17.13 -3.74
N TRP A 116 9.75 -16.92 -2.45
CA TRP A 116 10.52 -15.81 -1.92
C TRP A 116 11.37 -16.21 -0.70
N ILE A 117 12.45 -15.45 -0.48
CA ILE A 117 13.24 -15.43 0.76
C ILE A 117 13.31 -14.00 1.28
N ASP A 118 13.58 -13.82 2.57
CA ASP A 118 13.77 -12.49 3.15
C ASP A 118 15.14 -12.30 3.83
N ASN A 119 15.44 -11.05 4.16
CA ASN A 119 16.68 -10.66 4.83
C ASN A 119 16.77 -11.09 6.30
N LEU A 120 15.73 -11.73 6.84
CA LEU A 120 15.69 -12.28 8.20
C LEU A 120 15.79 -13.81 8.22
N GLY A 121 16.02 -14.44 7.05
CA GLY A 121 16.12 -15.89 6.89
C GLY A 121 14.77 -16.60 6.74
N GLY A 122 13.69 -15.84 6.63
CA GLY A 122 12.37 -16.32 6.27
C GLY A 122 12.29 -16.76 4.81
N LYS A 123 11.33 -17.63 4.54
CA LYS A 123 11.03 -18.16 3.20
C LYS A 123 9.54 -18.44 3.07
N GLY A 124 9.03 -18.33 1.87
CA GLY A 124 7.64 -18.63 1.58
C GLY A 124 7.35 -18.56 0.09
N GLU A 125 6.08 -18.37 -0.21
CA GLU A 125 5.58 -18.36 -1.57
C GLU A 125 4.35 -17.47 -1.72
N VAL A 126 4.12 -16.98 -2.94
CA VAL A 126 2.84 -16.47 -3.42
C VAL A 126 2.20 -17.59 -4.22
N ASP A 127 1.02 -18.03 -3.79
CA ASP A 127 0.33 -19.19 -4.35
C ASP A 127 -0.20 -18.87 -5.74
N TRP A 128 0.03 -19.73 -6.73
CA TRP A 128 -0.71 -19.63 -7.98
C TRP A 128 -2.12 -20.17 -7.76
N LEU A 129 -3.13 -19.35 -8.05
CA LEU A 129 -4.53 -19.67 -7.76
C LEU A 129 -5.23 -20.14 -9.03
N GLY A 130 -5.85 -21.32 -8.96
CA GLY A 130 -6.45 -22.01 -10.10
C GLY A 130 -7.59 -21.28 -10.82
N PHE A 131 -8.13 -20.24 -10.20
CA PHE A 131 -9.16 -19.38 -10.78
C PHE A 131 -8.60 -18.23 -11.63
N HIS A 132 -7.28 -17.99 -11.61
CA HIS A 132 -6.61 -17.03 -12.49
C HIS A 132 -6.11 -17.68 -13.78
N GLN A 133 -6.09 -16.89 -14.87
CA GLN A 133 -5.69 -17.36 -16.20
C GLN A 133 -4.23 -17.04 -16.52
N GLN A 134 -3.58 -16.11 -15.80
CA GLN A 134 -2.18 -15.79 -16.05
C GLN A 134 -1.26 -17.00 -15.75
N PRO A 135 -0.22 -17.22 -16.58
CA PRO A 135 0.70 -18.34 -16.39
C PRO A 135 1.64 -18.14 -15.19
N PHE A 136 1.89 -16.90 -14.77
CA PHE A 136 2.79 -16.57 -13.66
C PHE A 136 2.25 -15.36 -12.90
N TYR A 137 2.53 -15.30 -11.60
CA TYR A 137 2.38 -14.07 -10.81
C TYR A 137 3.69 -13.28 -10.72
N TYR A 138 4.78 -13.86 -11.22
CA TYR A 138 6.05 -13.16 -11.38
C TYR A 138 5.92 -12.11 -12.51
N PRO A 139 6.35 -10.85 -12.29
CA PRO A 139 6.19 -9.79 -13.26
C PRO A 139 6.88 -10.08 -14.61
N ASN A 140 6.13 -9.94 -15.70
CA ASN A 140 6.65 -10.20 -17.05
C ASN A 140 7.71 -9.20 -17.51
N TRP A 141 7.72 -7.98 -16.93
CA TRP A 141 8.66 -6.92 -17.29
C TRP A 141 10.04 -7.06 -16.62
N VAL A 142 10.14 -7.84 -15.54
CA VAL A 142 11.43 -8.19 -14.92
C VAL A 142 12.11 -9.20 -15.83
N LYS A 143 13.36 -8.96 -16.23
CA LYS A 143 14.11 -9.85 -17.14
C LYS A 143 14.87 -10.93 -16.39
N GLU A 144 15.34 -10.58 -15.20
CA GLU A 144 16.12 -11.40 -14.30
C GLU A 144 15.27 -12.53 -13.71
N ASN A 145 15.92 -13.60 -13.24
CA ASN A 145 15.23 -14.71 -12.56
C ASN A 145 14.88 -14.40 -11.10
N THR A 146 15.37 -13.29 -10.59
CA THR A 146 15.07 -12.81 -9.24
C THR A 146 14.94 -11.29 -9.24
N TYR A 147 14.13 -10.77 -8.34
CA TYR A 147 14.13 -9.35 -7.98
C TYR A 147 13.91 -9.20 -6.48
N THR A 148 14.45 -8.13 -5.90
CA THR A 148 14.31 -7.82 -4.48
C THR A 148 13.49 -6.55 -4.32
N LEU A 149 12.51 -6.59 -3.42
CA LEU A 149 11.74 -5.44 -3.00
C LEU A 149 12.06 -5.13 -1.54
N ARG A 150 12.19 -3.84 -1.24
CA ARG A 150 12.51 -3.32 0.10
C ARG A 150 11.42 -2.36 0.55
N GLY A 151 11.11 -2.37 1.83
CA GLY A 151 10.16 -1.44 2.44
C GLY A 151 9.78 -1.86 3.86
N THR A 152 8.75 -1.19 4.38
CA THR A 152 8.24 -1.48 5.73
C THR A 152 7.27 -2.66 5.69
N ARG A 153 7.54 -3.67 6.51
CA ARG A 153 6.67 -4.84 6.71
C ARG A 153 5.97 -4.74 8.07
N LEU A 154 4.65 -4.64 8.06
CA LEU A 154 3.82 -4.68 9.26
C LEU A 154 3.70 -6.11 9.79
N GLU A 155 3.41 -6.23 11.09
CA GLU A 155 2.96 -7.48 11.67
C GLU A 155 1.56 -7.82 11.14
N ALA A 156 1.43 -9.00 10.53
CA ALA A 156 0.15 -9.43 9.98
C ALA A 156 -0.88 -9.65 11.10
N ARG A 157 -2.11 -9.17 10.87
CA ARG A 157 -3.28 -9.42 11.72
C ARG A 157 -4.29 -10.32 11.00
N THR A 158 -3.76 -11.31 10.28
CA THR A 158 -4.51 -12.30 9.50
C THR A 158 -4.76 -13.53 10.36
N GLU A 159 -6.02 -13.85 10.59
CA GLU A 159 -6.43 -14.94 11.49
C GLU A 159 -7.44 -15.87 10.82
N ASP A 160 -7.27 -17.17 11.02
CA ASP A 160 -8.29 -18.16 10.74
C ASP A 160 -9.21 -18.30 11.95
N GLU A 161 -10.31 -17.54 11.96
CA GLU A 161 -11.28 -17.55 13.05
C GLU A 161 -12.07 -18.87 13.13
N SER A 162 -12.04 -19.69 12.08
CA SER A 162 -12.62 -21.05 12.14
C SER A 162 -11.72 -22.07 12.84
N GLY A 163 -10.40 -21.82 12.87
CA GLY A 163 -9.38 -22.79 13.26
C GLY A 163 -9.30 -24.04 12.36
N GLN A 164 -9.98 -24.04 11.21
CA GLN A 164 -10.06 -25.14 10.24
C GLN A 164 -9.70 -24.71 8.81
N GLY A 165 -9.24 -23.46 8.63
CA GLY A 165 -8.84 -22.87 7.36
C GLY A 165 -10.00 -22.40 6.48
N THR A 166 -11.22 -22.33 6.99
CA THR A 166 -12.43 -22.05 6.20
C THR A 166 -12.89 -20.60 6.30
N TYR A 167 -12.47 -19.85 7.32
CA TYR A 167 -12.87 -18.46 7.52
C TYR A 167 -11.70 -17.62 8.00
N TRP A 168 -11.19 -16.78 7.11
CA TRP A 168 -10.04 -15.91 7.34
C TRP A 168 -10.48 -14.47 7.48
N VAL A 169 -9.86 -13.77 8.43
CA VAL A 169 -10.12 -12.37 8.74
C VAL A 169 -8.80 -11.61 8.75
N ASN A 170 -8.73 -10.54 7.95
CA ASN A 170 -7.64 -9.58 7.95
C ASN A 170 -8.05 -8.36 8.79
N LYS A 171 -7.60 -8.31 10.05
CA LYS A 171 -7.99 -7.24 10.97
C LYS A 171 -7.35 -5.90 10.59
N GLU A 172 -8.04 -4.84 10.95
CA GLU A 172 -7.65 -3.46 10.68
C GLU A 172 -6.47 -2.98 11.53
N PHE A 173 -5.86 -1.90 11.04
CA PHE A 173 -4.90 -1.07 11.75
C PHE A 173 -5.52 0.30 12.05
N ASP A 174 -5.04 0.97 13.10
CA ASP A 174 -5.75 2.16 13.59
C ASP A 174 -5.73 3.31 12.59
N TRP A 175 -4.59 3.61 11.94
CA TRP A 175 -4.44 4.69 10.95
C TRP A 175 -3.10 4.63 10.20
N GLY A 176 -3.01 5.36 9.09
CA GLY A 176 -1.78 5.66 8.35
C GLY A 176 -1.46 4.68 7.22
N TYR A 177 -2.43 3.87 6.78
CA TYR A 177 -2.25 2.87 5.73
C TYR A 177 -3.35 2.96 4.69
N ALA A 178 -3.00 2.77 3.42
CA ALA A 178 -3.98 2.67 2.35
C ALA A 178 -4.68 1.31 2.41
N ASP A 179 -5.90 1.23 1.90
CA ASP A 179 -6.67 -0.02 1.82
C ASP A 179 -6.80 -0.75 3.17
N ASN A 180 -7.02 0.04 4.21
CA ASN A 180 -7.13 -0.42 5.57
C ASN A 180 -8.48 0.01 6.14
N PHE A 181 -9.19 -0.91 6.81
CA PHE A 181 -10.51 -0.62 7.39
C PHE A 181 -10.37 0.16 8.71
N SER A 182 -9.65 1.28 8.66
CA SER A 182 -9.28 2.09 9.81
C SER A 182 -10.51 2.66 10.53
N PRO A 183 -10.51 2.67 11.87
CA PRO A 183 -11.49 3.39 12.67
C PRO A 183 -11.22 4.89 12.79
N ILE A 184 -10.09 5.42 12.29
CA ILE A 184 -9.65 6.80 12.51
C ILE A 184 -9.61 7.62 11.22
N ASP A 185 -9.03 7.08 10.14
CA ASP A 185 -8.72 7.84 8.93
C ASP A 185 -9.61 7.51 7.73
N ARG A 186 -10.56 6.59 7.90
CA ARG A 186 -11.55 6.28 6.87
C ARG A 186 -12.68 7.32 6.79
N LEU A 187 -12.95 8.00 7.91
CA LEU A 187 -13.94 9.07 8.06
C LEU A 187 -15.37 8.67 7.69
N THR A 188 -15.73 7.42 7.93
CA THR A 188 -17.09 6.89 7.77
C THR A 188 -17.29 5.70 8.70
N ASP A 189 -18.55 5.44 9.08
CA ASP A 189 -18.97 4.29 9.89
C ASP A 189 -19.52 3.13 9.04
N ASP A 190 -19.58 3.29 7.71
CA ASP A 190 -20.08 2.25 6.80
C ASP A 190 -19.21 0.98 6.88
N ILE A 191 -19.78 -0.21 7.04
CA ILE A 191 -19.02 -1.47 7.09
C ILE A 191 -18.42 -1.88 5.74
N ASN A 192 -18.84 -1.24 4.64
CA ASN A 192 -18.42 -1.50 3.27
C ASN A 192 -18.54 -2.96 2.83
N TYR A 193 -19.62 -3.66 3.23
CA TYR A 193 -19.80 -5.09 2.94
C TYR A 193 -19.67 -5.46 1.46
N GLY A 194 -19.95 -4.53 0.54
CA GLY A 194 -19.81 -4.72 -0.90
C GLY A 194 -18.40 -4.52 -1.45
N ALA A 195 -17.39 -4.24 -0.61
CA ALA A 195 -16.04 -3.88 -1.03
C ALA A 195 -16.03 -2.75 -2.09
N ALA A 196 -16.87 -1.73 -1.88
CA ALA A 196 -16.89 -0.56 -2.75
C ALA A 196 -15.65 0.31 -2.47
N ALA A 197 -15.29 1.14 -3.44
CA ALA A 197 -14.17 2.05 -3.26
C ALA A 197 -14.42 3.00 -2.07
N ASN A 198 -13.49 3.01 -1.10
CA ASN A 198 -13.54 3.86 0.08
C ASN A 198 -12.16 4.47 0.38
N SER A 199 -12.11 5.54 1.16
CA SER A 199 -10.90 6.36 1.32
C SER A 199 -10.23 6.16 2.68
N ASN A 200 -8.90 6.06 2.72
CA ASN A 200 -8.10 6.42 3.88
C ASN A 200 -7.51 7.82 3.68
N HIS A 201 -7.45 8.62 4.74
CA HIS A 201 -7.00 10.02 4.68
C HIS A 201 -5.63 10.20 5.34
N PHE A 202 -4.76 10.98 4.71
CA PHE A 202 -3.35 11.07 5.09
C PHE A 202 -2.94 12.50 5.40
N LYS A 203 -1.92 12.60 6.26
CA LYS A 203 -1.29 13.86 6.64
C LYS A 203 0.17 13.83 6.21
N ILE A 204 0.59 14.80 5.40
CA ILE A 204 1.98 15.01 5.00
C ILE A 204 2.86 15.27 6.22
N SER A 205 2.30 15.92 7.26
CA SER A 205 2.99 16.15 8.55
C SER A 205 3.38 14.87 9.32
N ASN A 206 2.95 13.69 8.85
CA ASN A 206 3.41 12.39 9.33
C ASN A 206 4.67 11.88 8.62
N ALA A 207 5.29 12.64 7.73
CA ALA A 207 6.52 12.23 7.07
C ALA A 207 7.65 11.97 8.08
N ILE A 208 8.37 10.87 7.84
CA ILE A 208 9.56 10.47 8.60
C ILE A 208 10.74 10.17 7.67
N THR A 209 11.94 10.39 8.17
CA THR A 209 13.18 9.91 7.53
C THR A 209 13.28 8.39 7.66
N PHE A 210 14.21 7.78 6.93
CA PHE A 210 14.51 6.35 7.03
C PHE A 210 14.81 5.90 8.47
N GLU A 211 15.44 6.76 9.28
CA GLU A 211 15.71 6.49 10.70
C GLU A 211 14.49 6.69 11.62
N GLY A 212 13.31 6.96 11.06
CA GLY A 212 12.08 7.19 11.81
C GLY A 212 11.99 8.57 12.47
N LYS A 213 12.86 9.52 12.11
CA LYS A 213 12.79 10.89 12.63
C LYS A 213 11.73 11.68 11.88
N LYS A 214 10.92 12.46 12.59
CA LYS A 214 9.97 13.38 11.95
C LYS A 214 10.72 14.34 11.02
N ILE A 215 10.23 14.48 9.80
CA ILE A 215 10.65 15.52 8.86
C ILE A 215 9.47 16.43 8.55
N HIS A 216 9.79 17.67 8.21
CA HIS A 216 8.81 18.64 7.76
C HIS A 216 8.93 18.79 6.25
N LEU A 217 7.83 18.56 5.54
CA LEU A 217 7.71 18.76 4.10
C LEU A 217 6.75 19.93 3.85
N GLU A 218 7.09 20.78 2.91
CA GLU A 218 6.27 21.95 2.53
C GLU A 218 5.06 21.53 1.69
N TYR A 219 5.29 20.56 0.81
CA TYR A 219 4.33 19.97 -0.12
C TYR A 219 4.81 18.57 -0.51
N ILE A 220 4.04 17.88 -1.35
CA ILE A 220 4.43 16.64 -2.02
C ILE A 220 3.98 16.70 -3.48
N ASP A 221 4.70 16.03 -4.37
CA ASP A 221 4.37 15.92 -5.80
C ASP A 221 4.09 14.48 -6.20
N PHE A 222 4.68 13.52 -5.48
CA PHE A 222 4.50 12.10 -5.71
C PHE A 222 4.06 11.35 -4.47
N ILE A 223 3.28 10.31 -4.71
CA ILE A 223 2.85 9.33 -3.72
C ILE A 223 3.22 7.94 -4.22
N LYS A 224 3.78 7.12 -3.35
CA LYS A 224 3.97 5.68 -3.57
C LYS A 224 3.16 4.91 -2.54
N VAL A 225 2.40 3.92 -2.99
CA VAL A 225 1.73 2.95 -2.12
C VAL A 225 2.37 1.60 -2.35
N GLN A 226 2.72 0.92 -1.27
CA GLN A 226 3.44 -0.36 -1.30
C GLN A 226 2.77 -1.37 -0.36
N THR A 227 2.51 -2.61 -0.82
CA THR A 227 1.94 -3.66 0.03
C THR A 227 2.81 -3.89 1.26
N GLY A 228 2.24 -3.63 2.45
CA GLY A 228 2.96 -3.67 3.73
C GLY A 228 2.97 -5.03 4.42
N LEU A 229 2.30 -6.04 3.87
CA LEU A 229 2.20 -7.37 4.46
C LEU A 229 2.89 -8.43 3.61
N ASN A 230 3.57 -9.37 4.28
CA ASN A 230 4.06 -10.60 3.68
C ASN A 230 3.35 -11.79 4.34
N VAL A 231 2.08 -12.01 3.98
CA VAL A 231 1.20 -13.04 4.56
C VAL A 231 0.19 -13.51 3.52
N LYS A 232 -0.38 -14.70 3.71
CA LYS A 232 -1.53 -15.21 2.96
C LYS A 232 -2.67 -15.65 3.87
N ALA A 233 -3.89 -15.39 3.45
CA ALA A 233 -5.14 -15.74 4.13
C ALA A 233 -5.66 -17.11 3.63
N GLY A 234 -4.85 -18.15 3.79
CA GLY A 234 -5.18 -19.50 3.35
C GLY A 234 -5.52 -19.59 1.86
N TRP A 235 -6.72 -20.08 1.55
CA TRP A 235 -7.18 -20.26 0.16
C TRP A 235 -7.51 -18.96 -0.57
N LEU A 236 -7.63 -17.83 0.14
CA LEU A 236 -7.83 -16.51 -0.48
C LEU A 236 -6.59 -16.03 -1.23
N GLY A 237 -5.41 -16.52 -0.85
CA GLY A 237 -4.13 -16.08 -1.39
C GLY A 237 -3.45 -15.04 -0.50
N GLU A 238 -2.47 -14.36 -1.09
CA GLU A 238 -1.73 -13.28 -0.44
C GLU A 238 -2.61 -12.09 -0.09
N ASN A 239 -2.27 -11.37 0.99
CA ASN A 239 -2.84 -10.04 1.19
C ASN A 239 -2.19 -9.08 0.19
N SER A 240 -3.01 -8.42 -0.60
CA SER A 240 -2.61 -7.53 -1.68
C SER A 240 -3.33 -6.20 -1.55
N THR A 241 -2.60 -5.14 -1.20
CA THR A 241 -3.15 -3.78 -1.22
C THR A 241 -3.76 -3.46 -2.57
N GLU A 242 -4.97 -2.89 -2.57
CA GLU A 242 -5.67 -2.44 -3.76
C GLU A 242 -5.87 -0.91 -3.75
N VAL A 243 -5.69 -0.29 -4.92
CA VAL A 243 -5.81 1.17 -5.08
C VAL A 243 -6.67 1.55 -6.27
N PHE A 244 -7.65 2.43 -6.03
CA PHE A 244 -8.63 2.90 -7.03
C PHE A 244 -8.37 4.33 -7.49
N LYS A 245 -7.96 5.22 -6.57
CA LYS A 245 -7.82 6.65 -6.82
C LYS A 245 -6.93 7.31 -5.78
N PHE A 246 -6.23 8.35 -6.21
CA PHE A 246 -5.49 9.29 -5.35
C PHE A 246 -6.16 10.66 -5.45
N VAL A 247 -6.40 11.30 -4.32
CA VAL A 247 -7.24 12.51 -4.25
C VAL A 247 -6.52 13.59 -3.45
N ASP A 248 -6.25 14.73 -4.09
CA ASP A 248 -6.02 15.98 -3.38
C ASP A 248 -7.38 16.47 -2.86
N ILE A 249 -7.60 16.37 -1.55
CA ILE A 249 -8.86 16.77 -0.88
C ILE A 249 -8.90 18.28 -0.56
N GLN A 250 -7.97 19.05 -1.11
CA GLN A 250 -7.87 20.50 -0.95
C GLN A 250 -8.37 21.27 -2.17
N VAL A 251 -8.46 20.61 -3.31
CA VAL A 251 -8.95 21.17 -4.56
C VAL A 251 -10.27 20.55 -5.02
N GLU A 252 -10.83 19.60 -4.26
CA GLU A 252 -12.21 19.10 -4.41
C GLU A 252 -13.27 20.08 -3.89
#